data_AF-A0A6A4GQJ6-F1
#
_entry.id   AF-A0A6A4GQJ6-F1
#
_cell.length_a   1.000
_cell.length_b   1.000
_cell.length_c   1.000
_cell.angle_alpha   90.00
_cell.angle_beta   90.00
_cell.angle_gamma   90.00
#
_symmetry.space_group_name_H-M   'P 1'
#
loop_
_entity.id
_entity.type
_entity.pdbx_description
1 polymer ?
#
loop_
_entity_poly.entity_id
_entity_poly.type
_entity_poly.pdbx_seq_one_letter_code
_entity_poly.pdbx_strand_id
1 'polypeptide(L)'
;MACLGKQDAVDAIVTETGVKDKLAHFWIEQLISKARELTNTRITEKTTHDPRLNNKNCVGEARKATRQELLETIQEEVWGWLLQQPPDDYKKLDLSDHMSLRKMLRPGQHFNPLLSTRGLNPSNDTTVESLHTWLLGGEKYIWHLTTKGWTAKEDELFATRLQSSSVDGLTTNPPRAWYLIKYKNSLIGKHFKIIQQLAVDLQIALDNYLDIWAQIDPTRIITKSKLHVLLYLVPDIRRFGPSILYSTEVCECWNKIFRGCSILSNHLAPSHDIAITLGDMKCFKHQVSRGYWKDNNGKWIRAGSAICDFLLTNTELQWRLGWVDNERIKPGTVKPMSLGKRNPVIWEALQLPSSYTHMDAPAETSDHDHEWFQCKHVISHSHEPCITGSWVFFKDSDTNITKCGRISSIVGCSKSSAASAIVRAAFVVVEDFVVLKEKDDFFDMPVMLDSKHCSFVIPKV
;
A
#
# COMPACT_ATOMS: atom_id res chain seq x y z
N MET A 1 -6.75 36.76 -1.80
CA MET A 1 -5.76 37.80 -2.20
C MET A 1 -5.64 37.95 -3.71
N ALA A 2 -5.30 36.89 -4.46
CA ALA A 2 -5.23 36.95 -5.92
C ALA A 2 -6.55 37.38 -6.59
N CYS A 3 -7.70 36.86 -6.11
CA CYS A 3 -9.03 37.25 -6.58
C CYS A 3 -9.43 38.72 -6.28
N LEU A 4 -8.63 39.45 -5.49
CA LEU A 4 -8.79 40.89 -5.26
C LEU A 4 -7.85 41.73 -6.14
N GLY A 5 -7.06 41.10 -7.02
CA GLY A 5 -6.11 41.79 -7.90
C GLY A 5 -4.88 42.39 -7.20
N LYS A 6 -4.65 42.03 -5.92
CA LYS A 6 -3.58 42.58 -5.07
C LYS A 6 -2.29 41.76 -5.18
N GLN A 7 -1.44 42.11 -6.15
CA GLN A 7 -0.14 41.45 -6.37
C GLN A 7 0.76 41.55 -5.13
N ASP A 8 0.96 42.75 -4.57
CA ASP A 8 1.86 42.98 -3.45
C ASP A 8 1.52 42.13 -2.22
N ALA A 9 0.23 41.89 -1.99
CA ALA A 9 -0.22 41.08 -0.87
C ALA A 9 -0.04 39.57 -1.10
N VAL A 10 -0.03 39.13 -2.36
CA VAL A 10 0.37 37.76 -2.71
C VAL A 10 1.88 37.60 -2.55
N ASP A 11 2.66 38.57 -3.02
CA ASP A 11 4.13 38.56 -2.93
C ASP A 11 4.61 38.59 -1.47
N ALA A 12 3.92 39.34 -0.60
CA ALA A 12 4.19 39.35 0.83
C ALA A 12 4.01 37.96 1.47
N ILE A 13 2.92 37.25 1.16
CA ILE A 13 2.66 35.89 1.65
C ILE A 13 3.68 34.90 1.09
N VAL A 14 4.03 35.00 -0.20
CA VAL A 14 5.07 34.16 -0.82
C VAL A 14 6.42 34.37 -0.13
N THR A 15 6.74 35.62 0.21
CA THR A 15 7.98 35.99 0.92
C THR A 15 7.98 35.46 2.35
N GLU A 16 6.87 35.60 3.08
CA GLU A 16 6.71 35.14 4.46
C GLU A 16 6.74 33.61 4.57
N THR A 17 6.04 32.92 3.65
CA THR A 17 5.91 31.45 3.69
C THR A 17 7.08 30.73 3.02
N GLY A 18 7.83 31.40 2.15
CA GLY A 18 8.89 30.79 1.35
C GLY A 18 8.38 29.79 0.30
N VAL A 19 7.07 29.68 0.08
CA VAL A 19 6.46 28.70 -0.83
C VAL A 19 6.38 29.28 -2.25
N LYS A 20 7.11 28.67 -3.19
CA LYS A 20 7.06 28.99 -4.63
C LYS A 20 6.53 27.78 -5.41
N ASP A 21 5.21 27.65 -5.50
CA ASP A 21 4.56 26.65 -6.36
C ASP A 21 4.26 27.22 -7.75
N LYS A 22 4.80 26.59 -8.79
CA LYS A 22 4.60 27.02 -10.19
C LYS A 22 3.15 26.89 -10.64
N LEU A 23 2.43 25.89 -10.14
CA LEU A 23 1.03 25.69 -10.50
C LEU A 23 0.17 26.79 -9.89
N ALA A 24 0.33 27.08 -8.60
CA ALA A 24 -0.30 28.23 -7.96
C ALA A 24 0.06 29.54 -8.67
N HIS A 25 1.33 29.75 -9.05
CA HIS A 25 1.77 30.96 -9.72
C HIS A 25 1.05 31.20 -11.06
N PHE A 26 0.93 30.17 -11.89
CA PHE A 26 0.20 30.23 -13.17
C PHE A 26 -1.28 30.68 -13.00
N TRP A 27 -1.95 30.18 -11.96
CA TRP A 27 -3.34 30.55 -11.68
C TRP A 27 -3.46 31.92 -11.00
N ILE A 28 -2.51 32.27 -10.12
CA ILE A 28 -2.45 33.59 -9.47
C ILE A 28 -2.39 34.71 -10.51
N GLU A 29 -1.55 34.60 -11.54
CA GLU A 29 -1.44 35.60 -12.60
C GLU A 29 -2.77 35.82 -13.33
N GLN A 30 -3.46 34.74 -13.67
CA GLN A 30 -4.77 34.79 -14.33
C GLN A 30 -5.85 35.39 -13.43
N LEU A 31 -5.88 35.01 -12.15
CA LEU A 31 -6.85 35.54 -11.17
C LEU A 31 -6.64 37.05 -10.96
N ILE A 32 -5.39 37.50 -10.88
CA ILE A 32 -5.06 38.92 -10.71
C ILE A 32 -5.47 39.71 -11.95
N SER A 33 -5.14 39.22 -13.14
CA SER A 33 -5.54 39.86 -14.40
C SER A 33 -7.07 40.01 -14.47
N LYS A 34 -7.80 38.92 -14.21
CA LYS A 34 -9.27 38.90 -14.28
C LYS A 34 -9.93 39.78 -13.22
N ALA A 35 -9.43 39.76 -11.99
CA ALA A 35 -9.92 40.62 -10.91
C ALA A 35 -9.70 42.11 -11.23
N ARG A 36 -8.54 42.46 -11.82
CA ARG A 36 -8.24 43.84 -12.24
C ARG A 36 -9.14 44.30 -13.38
N GLU A 37 -9.39 43.43 -14.36
CA GLU A 37 -10.30 43.72 -15.47
C GLU A 37 -11.72 44.01 -14.97
N LEU A 38 -12.29 43.11 -14.15
CA LEU A 38 -13.62 43.28 -13.58
C LEU A 38 -13.73 44.51 -12.66
N THR A 39 -12.68 44.78 -11.88
CA THR A 39 -12.59 45.98 -11.05
C THR A 39 -12.58 47.23 -11.92
N ASN A 40 -11.81 47.23 -13.01
CA ASN A 40 -11.78 48.35 -13.93
C ASN A 40 -13.17 48.60 -14.53
N THR A 41 -13.80 47.57 -15.09
CA THR A 41 -15.12 47.69 -15.72
C THR A 41 -16.20 48.13 -14.75
N ARG A 42 -16.25 47.59 -13.52
CA ARG A 42 -17.37 47.79 -12.58
C ARG A 42 -17.17 48.91 -11.57
N ILE A 43 -15.94 49.39 -11.34
CA ILE A 43 -15.65 50.38 -10.29
C ILE A 43 -14.94 51.62 -10.83
N THR A 44 -14.03 51.47 -11.79
CA THR A 44 -13.12 52.53 -12.22
C THR A 44 -13.58 53.24 -13.50
N GLU A 45 -14.02 52.47 -14.49
CA GLU A 45 -14.32 52.95 -15.84
C GLU A 45 -15.65 53.70 -15.89
N LYS A 46 -15.61 55.00 -16.24
CA LYS A 46 -16.73 55.93 -16.05
C LYS A 46 -17.98 55.59 -16.86
N THR A 47 -17.80 54.84 -17.94
CA THR A 47 -18.87 54.45 -18.87
C THR A 47 -19.54 53.13 -18.49
N THR A 48 -18.88 52.27 -17.73
CA THR A 48 -19.36 50.91 -17.44
C THR A 48 -19.44 50.59 -15.94
N HIS A 49 -18.97 51.48 -15.06
CA HIS A 49 -18.97 51.24 -13.63
C HIS A 49 -20.39 51.21 -13.06
N ASP A 50 -20.53 50.59 -11.88
CA ASP A 50 -21.82 50.38 -11.23
C ASP A 50 -22.58 51.72 -11.06
N PRO A 51 -23.83 51.82 -11.58
CA PRO A 51 -24.63 53.04 -11.50
C PRO A 51 -24.81 53.60 -10.08
N ARG A 52 -24.73 52.75 -9.05
CA ARG A 52 -24.80 53.16 -7.63
C ARG A 52 -23.69 54.16 -7.28
N LEU A 53 -22.53 54.10 -7.93
CA LEU A 53 -21.43 55.03 -7.73
C LEU A 53 -21.64 56.41 -8.39
N ASN A 54 -22.66 56.56 -9.26
CA ASN A 54 -23.09 57.84 -9.84
C ASN A 54 -24.19 58.54 -9.01
N ASN A 55 -24.72 57.87 -8.00
CA ASN A 55 -25.77 58.43 -7.15
C ASN A 55 -25.22 59.62 -6.34
N LYS A 56 -25.87 60.78 -6.46
CA LYS A 56 -25.49 62.01 -5.74
C LYS A 56 -25.53 61.86 -4.21
N ASN A 57 -26.26 60.87 -3.69
CA ASN A 57 -26.34 60.56 -2.26
C ASN A 57 -25.26 59.55 -1.79
N CYS A 58 -24.52 58.95 -2.72
CA CYS A 58 -23.43 58.01 -2.42
C CYS A 58 -22.09 58.76 -2.34
N VAL A 59 -21.88 59.47 -1.23
CA VAL A 59 -20.69 60.32 -0.99
C VAL A 59 -19.97 59.87 0.28
N GLY A 60 -18.64 60.06 0.33
CA GLY A 60 -17.83 59.75 1.52
C GLY A 60 -17.85 58.26 1.89
N GLU A 61 -18.26 57.96 3.13
CA GLU A 61 -18.28 56.59 3.67
C GLU A 61 -19.25 55.66 2.93
N ALA A 62 -20.41 56.15 2.49
CA ALA A 62 -21.37 55.36 1.71
C ALA A 62 -20.77 54.89 0.38
N ARG A 63 -19.93 55.73 -0.25
CA ARG A 63 -19.21 55.39 -1.48
C ARG A 63 -18.11 54.37 -1.25
N LYS A 64 -17.40 54.46 -0.12
CA LYS A 64 -16.40 53.46 0.27
C LYS A 64 -17.03 52.10 0.54
N ALA A 65 -18.15 52.06 1.26
CA ALA A 65 -18.90 50.84 1.53
C ALA A 65 -19.38 50.17 0.23
N THR A 66 -19.96 50.95 -0.69
CA THR A 66 -20.42 50.44 -2.00
C THR A 66 -19.26 49.88 -2.83
N ARG A 67 -18.08 50.53 -2.80
CA ARG A 67 -16.88 50.01 -3.47
C ARG A 67 -16.38 48.71 -2.85
N GLN A 68 -16.43 48.61 -1.52
CA GLN A 68 -15.99 47.41 -0.81
C GLN A 68 -16.91 46.22 -1.12
N GLU A 69 -18.23 46.42 -1.10
CA GLU A 69 -19.23 45.42 -1.50
C GLU A 69 -18.99 44.92 -2.94
N LEU A 70 -18.69 45.84 -3.87
CA LEU A 70 -18.37 45.49 -5.25
C LEU A 70 -17.08 44.68 -5.37
N LEU A 71 -16.05 45.01 -4.60
CA LEU A 71 -14.81 44.24 -4.57
C LEU A 71 -15.02 42.83 -4.01
N GLU A 72 -15.85 42.67 -2.98
CA GLU A 72 -16.23 41.37 -2.42
C GLU A 72 -17.00 40.53 -3.44
N THR A 73 -17.96 41.14 -4.13
CA THR A 73 -18.72 40.48 -5.21
C THR A 73 -17.80 40.02 -6.35
N ILE A 74 -16.85 40.87 -6.77
CA ILE A 74 -15.85 40.52 -7.80
C ILE A 74 -14.96 39.38 -7.29
N GLN A 75 -14.55 39.41 -6.02
CA GLN A 75 -13.73 38.36 -5.42
C GLN A 75 -14.45 37.01 -5.47
N GLU A 76 -15.73 36.96 -5.09
CA GLU A 76 -16.56 35.76 -5.15
C GLU A 76 -16.75 35.26 -6.59
N GLU A 77 -16.94 36.17 -7.55
CA GLU A 77 -17.12 35.81 -8.96
C GLU A 77 -15.83 35.24 -9.57
N VAL A 78 -14.68 35.86 -9.30
CA VAL A 78 -13.37 35.38 -9.78
C VAL A 78 -13.04 34.04 -9.12
N TRP A 79 -13.40 33.86 -7.85
CA TRP A 79 -13.27 32.59 -7.15
C TRP A 79 -14.21 31.52 -7.73
N GLY A 80 -15.46 31.87 -7.99
CA GLY A 80 -16.44 31.00 -8.65
C GLY A 80 -15.97 30.59 -10.04
N TRP A 81 -15.38 31.51 -10.80
CA TRP A 81 -14.79 31.23 -12.11
C TRP A 81 -13.66 30.20 -12.03
N LEU A 82 -12.77 30.31 -11.04
CA LEU A 82 -11.69 29.33 -10.83
C LEU A 82 -12.23 27.93 -10.57
N LEU A 83 -13.38 27.83 -9.89
CA LEU A 83 -13.99 26.58 -9.49
C LEU A 83 -14.98 26.01 -10.53
N GLN A 84 -15.37 26.81 -11.53
CA GLN A 84 -16.36 26.43 -12.54
C GLN A 84 -15.70 25.89 -13.82
N GLN A 85 -16.31 24.88 -14.42
CA GLN A 85 -15.86 24.32 -15.69
C GLN A 85 -16.10 25.31 -16.85
N PRO A 86 -15.21 25.36 -17.87
CA PRO A 86 -15.45 26.14 -19.07
C PRO A 86 -16.78 25.74 -19.76
N PRO A 87 -17.63 26.71 -20.13
CA PRO A 87 -18.96 26.44 -20.69
C PRO A 87 -18.94 25.54 -21.94
N ASP A 88 -17.89 25.66 -22.76
CA ASP A 88 -17.76 24.91 -24.01
C ASP A 88 -17.40 23.44 -23.78
N ASP A 89 -16.70 23.12 -22.69
CA ASP A 89 -16.40 21.74 -22.30
C ASP A 89 -17.56 21.10 -21.53
N TYR A 90 -18.36 21.91 -20.83
CA TYR A 90 -19.62 21.48 -20.21
C TYR A 90 -20.69 21.11 -21.25
N LYS A 91 -20.77 21.88 -22.35
CA LYS A 91 -21.75 21.65 -23.44
C LYS A 91 -21.48 20.39 -24.27
N LYS A 92 -20.24 19.87 -24.30
CA LYS A 92 -19.88 18.61 -24.95
C LYS A 92 -20.42 17.36 -24.23
N LEU A 93 -21.08 17.53 -23.07
CA LEU A 93 -21.56 16.43 -22.25
C LEU A 93 -23.02 16.09 -22.56
N ASP A 94 -23.26 14.79 -22.82
CA ASP A 94 -24.57 14.23 -23.09
C ASP A 94 -25.56 14.47 -21.92
N LEU A 95 -26.81 14.75 -22.28
CA LEU A 95 -27.92 15.10 -21.38
C LEU A 95 -28.70 13.88 -20.88
N SER A 96 -28.54 12.73 -21.55
CA SER A 96 -29.41 11.56 -21.38
C SER A 96 -29.07 10.68 -20.16
N ASP A 97 -27.91 10.87 -19.53
CA ASP A 97 -27.45 10.00 -18.46
C ASP A 97 -27.85 10.57 -17.08
N HIS A 98 -28.78 9.90 -16.40
CA HIS A 98 -29.33 10.30 -15.09
C HIS A 98 -28.29 10.34 -13.96
N MET A 99 -27.07 9.87 -14.22
CA MET A 99 -25.91 9.93 -13.31
C MET A 99 -24.83 10.90 -13.83
N SER A 100 -25.28 12.01 -14.40
CA SER A 100 -24.55 12.87 -15.33
C SER A 100 -23.11 13.19 -14.92
N LEU A 101 -22.18 12.90 -15.83
CA LEU A 101 -20.78 13.36 -15.85
C LEU A 101 -20.64 14.89 -15.62
N ARG A 102 -21.71 15.67 -15.81
CA ARG A 102 -21.84 17.10 -15.46
C ARG A 102 -21.71 17.39 -13.97
N LYS A 103 -22.02 16.42 -13.10
CA LYS A 103 -21.92 16.52 -11.64
C LYS A 103 -20.70 15.79 -11.06
N MET A 104 -19.86 15.19 -11.92
CA MET A 104 -18.67 14.43 -11.50
C MET A 104 -17.38 15.21 -11.80
N LEU A 105 -16.42 15.14 -10.87
CA LEU A 105 -15.08 15.71 -11.05
C LEU A 105 -14.28 14.88 -12.07
N ARG A 106 -13.60 15.54 -13.03
CA ARG A 106 -12.87 14.87 -14.13
C ARG A 106 -11.41 15.37 -14.27
N PRO A 107 -10.47 14.50 -14.69
CA PRO A 107 -9.07 14.87 -14.90
C PRO A 107 -8.87 15.85 -16.06
N GLY A 108 -7.89 16.74 -15.94
CA GLY A 108 -7.32 17.46 -17.08
C GLY A 108 -7.48 18.98 -17.09
N GLN A 109 -8.21 19.59 -16.15
CA GLN A 109 -8.29 21.06 -16.11
C GLN A 109 -7.91 21.68 -14.76
N HIS A 110 -8.12 21.04 -13.60
CA HIS A 110 -7.57 21.50 -12.29
C HIS A 110 -7.41 20.38 -11.25
N PHE A 111 -7.17 19.14 -11.67
CA PHE A 111 -7.20 18.00 -10.74
C PHE A 111 -6.05 17.04 -11.00
N ASN A 112 -5.47 16.56 -9.89
CA ASN A 112 -4.40 15.58 -9.91
C ASN A 112 -4.88 14.30 -10.65
N PRO A 113 -4.18 13.85 -11.71
CA PRO A 113 -4.57 12.65 -12.47
C PRO A 113 -4.71 11.39 -11.61
N LEU A 114 -4.01 11.31 -10.47
CA LEU A 114 -4.08 10.19 -9.54
C LEU A 114 -5.52 9.94 -9.05
N LEU A 115 -6.35 10.97 -8.96
CA LEU A 115 -7.72 10.91 -8.45
C LEU A 115 -8.71 10.23 -9.43
N SER A 116 -8.23 9.83 -10.62
CA SER A 116 -8.96 9.01 -11.59
C SER A 116 -8.51 7.55 -11.65
N THR A 117 -7.54 7.16 -10.80
CA THR A 117 -7.09 5.77 -10.72
C THR A 117 -8.22 4.93 -10.14
N ARG A 118 -8.72 3.96 -10.92
CA ARG A 118 -9.79 3.07 -10.48
C ARG A 118 -9.34 2.29 -9.25
N GLY A 119 -10.04 2.47 -8.13
CA GLY A 119 -9.70 1.88 -6.83
C GLY A 119 -8.88 2.78 -5.90
N LEU A 120 -8.58 4.04 -6.29
CA LEU A 120 -7.97 5.04 -5.43
C LEU A 120 -8.99 6.13 -5.07
N ASN A 121 -9.40 6.19 -3.80
CA ASN A 121 -10.13 7.29 -3.20
C ASN A 121 -9.14 8.16 -2.40
N PRO A 122 -8.59 9.25 -2.93
CA PRO A 122 -7.60 10.09 -2.26
C PRO A 122 -8.02 10.71 -0.91
N SER A 123 -9.34 10.85 -0.65
CA SER A 123 -9.85 11.29 0.65
C SER A 123 -9.80 10.19 1.70
N ASN A 124 -9.87 8.93 1.26
CA ASN A 124 -9.91 7.74 2.11
C ASN A 124 -8.64 6.87 2.01
N ASP A 125 -7.80 7.12 1.01
CA ASP A 125 -6.61 6.34 0.66
C ASP A 125 -5.44 7.30 0.79
N THR A 126 -4.79 7.23 1.94
CA THR A 126 -3.70 8.10 2.34
C THR A 126 -2.50 7.85 1.42
N THR A 127 -2.40 8.64 0.34
CA THR A 127 -1.41 8.44 -0.75
C THR A 127 0.04 8.72 -0.37
N VAL A 128 0.32 9.13 0.88
CA VAL A 128 1.69 9.49 1.30
C VAL A 128 2.10 8.70 2.53
N GLU A 129 3.12 7.85 2.35
CA GLU A 129 3.84 7.11 3.38
C GLU A 129 2.97 6.37 4.42
N SER A 130 1.98 5.58 3.99
CA SER A 130 1.24 4.65 4.87
C SER A 130 2.19 3.88 5.81
N LEU A 131 3.33 3.42 5.29
CA LEU A 131 4.36 2.76 6.09
C LEU A 131 4.94 3.66 7.20
N HIS A 132 5.68 4.73 6.85
CA HIS A 132 6.42 5.52 7.85
C HIS A 132 5.55 6.49 8.68
N THR A 133 4.38 6.89 8.17
CA THR A 133 3.47 7.82 8.84
C THR A 133 2.42 7.10 9.67
N TRP A 134 1.87 5.98 9.17
CA TRP A 134 0.73 5.30 9.80
C TRP A 134 1.13 4.00 10.49
N LEU A 135 1.75 3.07 9.76
CA LEU A 135 1.98 1.68 10.17
C LEU A 135 3.27 1.45 10.99
N LEU A 136 4.28 2.32 10.87
CA LEU A 136 5.56 2.20 11.59
C LEU A 136 5.82 3.40 12.49
N GLY A 137 5.41 4.60 12.06
CA GLY A 137 5.62 5.83 12.81
C GLY A 137 4.86 5.82 14.11
N GLY A 138 3.53 5.65 14.03
CA GLY A 138 2.63 5.64 15.19
C GLY A 138 3.00 4.57 16.22
N GLU A 139 3.29 3.37 15.74
CA GLU A 139 3.54 2.21 16.60
C GLU A 139 4.85 2.27 17.36
N LYS A 140 5.90 2.84 16.74
CA LYS A 140 7.16 3.12 17.44
C LYS A 140 6.93 4.01 18.65
N TYR A 141 6.05 5.02 18.54
CA TYR A 141 5.73 5.91 19.66
C TYR A 141 4.87 5.24 20.72
N ILE A 142 3.82 4.52 20.32
CA ILE A 142 2.96 3.77 21.23
C ILE A 142 3.83 2.77 22.01
N TRP A 143 4.58 1.92 21.32
CA TRP A 143 5.46 0.93 21.93
C TRP A 143 6.52 1.55 22.86
N HIS A 144 7.17 2.63 22.43
CA HIS A 144 8.16 3.30 23.26
C HIS A 144 7.54 3.79 24.57
N LEU A 145 6.35 4.39 24.54
CA LEU A 145 5.67 4.87 25.74
C LEU A 145 5.10 3.74 26.58
N THR A 146 4.49 2.73 25.96
CA THR A 146 3.99 1.54 26.64
C THR A 146 5.09 0.90 27.47
N THR A 147 6.31 0.82 26.94
CA THR A 147 7.45 0.17 27.60
C THR A 147 8.34 1.12 28.41
N LYS A 148 8.05 2.43 28.37
CA LYS A 148 8.84 3.45 29.08
C LYS A 148 8.58 3.34 30.58
N GLY A 149 9.64 3.14 31.35
CA GLY A 149 9.56 3.06 32.82
C GLY A 149 9.28 1.66 33.36
N TRP A 150 9.17 0.63 32.51
CA TRP A 150 9.05 -0.75 32.96
C TRP A 150 10.25 -1.20 33.78
N THR A 151 9.94 -1.87 34.89
CA THR A 151 10.86 -2.64 35.72
C THR A 151 11.19 -3.99 35.07
N ALA A 152 12.26 -4.64 35.54
CA ALA A 152 12.65 -5.96 35.04
C ALA A 152 11.54 -7.03 35.19
N LYS A 153 10.71 -6.93 36.25
CA LYS A 153 9.59 -7.84 36.47
C LYS A 153 8.46 -7.63 35.45
N GLU A 154 8.19 -6.39 35.08
CA GLU A 154 7.18 -6.06 34.05
C GLU A 154 7.66 -6.49 32.67
N ASP A 155 8.95 -6.31 32.37
CA ASP A 155 9.61 -6.83 31.17
C ASP A 155 9.46 -8.37 31.06
N GLU A 156 9.76 -9.10 32.14
CA GLU A 156 9.63 -10.57 32.21
C GLU A 156 8.17 -11.04 32.10
N LEU A 157 7.25 -10.36 32.78
CA LEU A 157 5.82 -10.66 32.73
C LEU A 157 5.26 -10.47 31.32
N PHE A 158 5.60 -9.36 30.66
CA PHE A 158 5.17 -9.10 29.30
C PHE A 158 5.78 -10.09 28.32
N ALA A 159 7.08 -10.39 28.43
CA ALA A 159 7.72 -11.39 27.58
C ALA A 159 7.04 -12.76 27.72
N THR A 160 6.73 -13.18 28.94
CA THR A 160 6.06 -14.46 29.21
C THR A 160 4.66 -14.51 28.58
N ARG A 161 3.85 -13.45 28.78
CA ARG A 161 2.50 -13.35 28.21
C ARG A 161 2.50 -13.30 26.68
N LEU A 162 3.41 -12.53 26.11
CA LEU A 162 3.58 -12.43 24.66
C LEU A 162 4.04 -13.77 24.06
N GLN A 163 4.92 -14.50 24.75
CA GLN A 163 5.37 -15.82 24.30
C GLN A 163 4.25 -16.87 24.35
N SER A 164 3.31 -16.73 25.30
CA SER A 164 2.16 -17.62 25.47
C SER A 164 0.95 -17.24 24.60
N SER A 165 1.03 -16.15 23.83
CA SER A 165 -0.09 -15.71 22.99
C SER A 165 -0.34 -16.71 21.86
N SER A 166 -1.61 -16.92 21.49
CA SER A 166 -1.95 -17.79 20.36
C SER A 166 -1.35 -17.23 19.07
N VAL A 167 -0.70 -18.10 18.30
CA VAL A 167 -0.09 -17.75 17.01
C VAL A 167 -0.93 -18.22 15.82
N ASP A 168 -2.10 -18.80 16.10
CA ASP A 168 -2.99 -19.32 15.08
C ASP A 168 -3.53 -18.18 14.22
N GLY A 169 -3.43 -18.34 12.90
CA GLY A 169 -3.86 -17.33 11.93
C GLY A 169 -2.88 -16.17 11.72
N LEU A 170 -1.74 -16.13 12.43
CA LEU A 170 -0.73 -15.11 12.21
C LEU A 170 0.02 -15.33 10.89
N THR A 171 0.28 -14.24 10.16
CA THR A 171 1.12 -14.26 8.95
C THR A 171 2.62 -14.15 9.27
N THR A 172 2.98 -14.18 10.55
CA THR A 172 4.34 -13.96 11.05
C THR A 172 4.82 -15.17 11.85
N ASN A 173 6.15 -15.34 11.94
CA ASN A 173 6.71 -16.36 12.82
C ASN A 173 6.32 -16.08 14.28
N PRO A 174 6.25 -17.12 15.13
CA PRO A 174 5.98 -16.96 16.55
C PRO A 174 6.85 -15.87 17.19
N PRO A 175 6.28 -15.05 18.09
CA PRO A 175 7.00 -13.96 18.74
C PRO A 175 8.21 -14.52 19.48
N ARG A 176 9.40 -13.97 19.21
CA ARG A 176 10.56 -14.14 20.09
C ARG A 176 10.47 -13.12 21.22
N ALA A 177 9.55 -13.33 22.16
CA ALA A 177 9.12 -12.30 23.09
C ALA A 177 10.29 -11.73 23.94
N TRP A 178 11.19 -12.59 24.40
CA TRP A 178 12.40 -12.21 25.13
C TRP A 178 13.37 -11.35 24.29
N TYR A 179 13.46 -11.62 22.99
CA TYR A 179 14.24 -10.77 22.08
C TYR A 179 13.57 -9.40 21.93
N LEU A 180 12.25 -9.37 21.77
CA LEU A 180 11.49 -8.13 21.60
C LEU A 180 11.63 -7.21 22.81
N ILE A 181 11.59 -7.78 24.03
CA ILE A 181 11.79 -7.02 25.27
C ILE A 181 13.24 -6.59 25.46
N LYS A 182 14.21 -7.48 25.23
CA LYS A 182 15.64 -7.14 25.33
C LYS A 182 16.03 -5.98 24.42
N TYR A 183 15.46 -5.91 23.22
CA TYR A 183 15.75 -4.88 22.22
C TYR A 183 14.57 -3.92 22.01
N LYS A 184 13.75 -3.67 23.03
CA LYS A 184 12.51 -2.88 22.95
C LYS A 184 12.69 -1.47 22.35
N ASN A 185 13.88 -0.86 22.46
CA ASN A 185 14.17 0.46 21.88
C ASN A 185 14.76 0.41 20.45
N SER A 186 14.97 -0.78 19.89
CA SER A 186 15.62 -0.97 18.57
C SER A 186 14.84 -1.92 17.67
N LEU A 187 13.52 -1.94 17.83
CA LEU A 187 12.64 -2.76 17.01
C LEU A 187 12.53 -2.20 15.59
N ILE A 188 12.37 -3.12 14.63
CA ILE A 188 12.19 -2.83 13.21
C ILE A 188 10.81 -3.31 12.75
N GLY A 189 10.38 -2.97 11.53
CA GLY A 189 8.99 -3.21 11.08
C GLY A 189 8.47 -4.63 11.27
N LYS A 190 9.31 -5.66 11.09
CA LYS A 190 8.88 -7.06 11.28
C LYS A 190 8.47 -7.36 12.73
N HIS A 191 9.08 -6.70 13.71
CA HIS A 191 8.78 -6.88 15.13
C HIS A 191 7.46 -6.21 15.50
N PHE A 192 7.25 -5.00 14.99
CA PHE A 192 6.01 -4.26 15.17
C PHE A 192 4.81 -4.96 14.54
N LYS A 193 4.98 -5.59 13.37
CA LYS A 193 3.93 -6.44 12.79
C LYS A 193 3.46 -7.57 13.72
N ILE A 194 4.39 -8.29 14.35
CA ILE A 194 4.06 -9.36 15.31
C ILE A 194 3.23 -8.78 16.45
N ILE A 195 3.64 -7.62 16.99
CA ILE A 195 2.92 -6.94 18.07
C ILE A 195 1.53 -6.48 17.61
N GLN A 196 1.39 -5.91 16.40
CA GLN A 196 0.10 -5.52 15.82
C GLN A 196 -0.88 -6.69 15.70
N GLN A 197 -0.43 -7.82 15.15
CA GLN A 197 -1.32 -8.95 14.89
C GLN A 197 -1.74 -9.68 16.18
N LEU A 198 -0.98 -9.49 17.26
CA LEU A 198 -1.29 -10.02 18.60
C LEU A 198 -1.98 -9.02 19.52
N ALA A 199 -1.91 -7.72 19.21
CA ALA A 199 -2.53 -6.66 19.98
C ALA A 199 -4.02 -6.55 19.65
N VAL A 200 -4.82 -7.38 20.32
CA VAL A 200 -6.29 -7.33 20.26
C VAL A 200 -6.84 -5.98 20.75
N ASP A 201 -6.10 -5.28 21.62
CA ASP A 201 -6.52 -4.02 22.26
C ASP A 201 -5.80 -2.77 21.72
N LEU A 202 -5.47 -2.74 20.43
CA LEU A 202 -4.77 -1.61 19.80
C LEU A 202 -5.52 -0.27 19.99
N GLN A 203 -6.85 -0.30 20.07
CA GLN A 203 -7.68 0.88 20.35
C GLN A 203 -7.44 1.44 21.75
N ILE A 204 -7.38 0.58 22.78
CA ILE A 204 -7.14 1.00 24.17
C ILE A 204 -5.75 1.61 24.31
N ALA A 205 -4.75 1.05 23.64
CA ALA A 205 -3.39 1.60 23.63
C ALA A 205 -3.34 2.99 22.97
N LEU A 206 -4.10 3.17 21.88
CA LEU A 206 -4.21 4.43 21.16
C LEU A 206 -4.92 5.52 21.99
N ASP A 207 -6.03 5.17 22.65
CA ASP A 207 -6.80 6.09 23.47
C ASP A 207 -5.95 6.59 24.66
N ASN A 208 -5.26 5.67 25.36
CA ASN A 208 -4.32 6.03 26.43
C ASN A 208 -3.18 6.94 25.95
N TYR A 209 -2.68 6.72 24.73
CA TYR A 209 -1.62 7.56 24.15
C TYR A 209 -2.09 9.00 23.93
N LEU A 210 -3.32 9.19 23.42
CA LEU A 210 -3.91 10.50 23.23
C LEU A 210 -4.23 11.19 24.55
N ASP A 211 -4.69 10.45 25.56
CA ASP A 211 -4.93 10.97 26.90
C ASP A 211 -3.66 11.48 27.57
N ILE A 212 -2.54 10.77 27.42
CA ILE A 212 -1.22 11.22 27.93
C ILE A 212 -0.79 12.51 27.23
N TRP A 213 -0.96 12.63 25.91
CA TRP A 213 -0.66 13.87 25.20
C TRP A 213 -1.56 15.02 25.62
N ALA A 214 -2.84 14.76 25.87
CA ALA A 214 -3.78 15.76 26.36
C ALA A 214 -3.37 16.29 27.74
N GLN A 215 -2.79 15.44 28.60
CA GLN A 215 -2.31 15.81 29.92
C GLN A 215 -0.96 16.56 29.91
N ILE A 216 -0.04 16.19 29.01
CA ILE A 216 1.33 16.75 28.99
C ILE A 216 1.41 18.02 28.13
N ASP A 217 0.91 17.97 26.89
CA ASP A 217 1.02 19.05 25.92
C ASP A 217 -0.13 18.94 24.88
N PRO A 218 -1.35 19.39 25.24
CA PRO A 218 -2.52 19.26 24.38
C PRO A 218 -2.39 20.05 23.07
N THR A 219 -1.53 21.07 23.01
CA THR A 219 -1.26 21.84 21.78
C THR A 219 -0.61 20.96 20.70
N ARG A 220 0.09 19.89 21.09
CA ARG A 220 0.67 18.93 20.14
C ARG A 220 -0.39 18.15 19.40
N ILE A 221 -1.52 17.84 20.05
CA ILE A 221 -2.64 17.15 19.40
C ILE A 221 -3.08 17.94 18.17
N ILE A 222 -3.17 19.26 18.27
CA ILE A 222 -3.62 20.15 17.20
C ILE A 222 -2.53 20.43 16.15
N THR A 223 -1.26 20.49 16.57
CA THR A 223 -0.15 20.92 15.70
C THR A 223 0.60 19.78 15.03
N LYS A 224 0.45 18.55 15.51
CA LYS A 224 1.13 17.37 14.95
C LYS A 224 0.12 16.49 14.21
N SER A 225 0.16 16.59 12.88
CA SER A 225 -0.57 15.73 11.96
C SER A 225 -0.49 14.25 12.34
N LYS A 226 0.68 13.76 12.79
CA LYS A 226 0.88 12.36 13.22
C LYS A 226 -0.05 11.90 14.35
N LEU A 227 -0.50 12.78 15.24
CA LEU A 227 -1.44 12.43 16.33
C LEU A 227 -2.87 12.30 15.81
N HIS A 228 -3.27 13.15 14.86
CA HIS A 228 -4.57 13.04 14.18
C HIS A 228 -4.67 11.79 13.31
N VAL A 229 -3.57 11.46 12.65
CA VAL A 229 -3.37 10.28 11.82
C VAL A 229 -3.57 9.00 12.66
N LEU A 230 -3.00 8.97 13.87
CA LEU A 230 -3.08 7.80 14.76
C LEU A 230 -4.51 7.37 15.12
N LEU A 231 -5.47 8.30 15.15
CA LEU A 231 -6.90 8.02 15.36
C LEU A 231 -7.50 7.03 14.35
N TYR A 232 -6.92 6.96 13.15
CA TYR A 232 -7.41 6.10 12.08
C TYR A 232 -6.66 4.77 11.99
N LEU A 233 -5.67 4.51 12.86
CA LEU A 233 -4.82 3.32 12.79
C LEU A 233 -5.63 2.01 12.84
N VAL A 234 -6.58 1.90 13.78
CA VAL A 234 -7.42 0.70 13.92
C VAL A 234 -8.36 0.52 12.71
N PRO A 235 -9.13 1.55 12.28
CA PRO A 235 -9.88 1.51 11.02
C PRO A 235 -9.03 1.15 9.79
N ASP A 236 -7.81 1.70 9.69
CA ASP A 236 -6.91 1.48 8.55
C ASP A 236 -6.36 0.06 8.53
N ILE A 237 -5.95 -0.50 9.68
CA ILE A 237 -5.52 -1.90 9.76
C ILE A 237 -6.69 -2.84 9.40
N ARG A 238 -7.92 -2.52 9.81
CA ARG A 238 -9.11 -3.29 9.44
C ARG A 238 -9.39 -3.23 7.95
N ARG A 239 -9.18 -2.08 7.32
CA ARG A 239 -9.49 -1.84 5.91
C ARG A 239 -8.41 -2.30 4.94
N PHE A 240 -7.14 -2.09 5.29
CA PHE A 240 -5.99 -2.35 4.41
C PHE A 240 -5.17 -3.57 4.84
N GLY A 241 -5.51 -4.17 5.98
CA GLY A 241 -4.73 -5.23 6.60
C GLY A 241 -3.53 -4.69 7.40
N PRO A 242 -2.91 -5.54 8.23
CA PRO A 242 -1.70 -5.18 8.96
C PRO A 242 -0.53 -4.97 8.01
N SER A 243 0.50 -4.23 8.46
CA SER A 243 1.70 -3.88 7.70
C SER A 243 2.21 -4.97 6.74
N ILE A 244 2.07 -4.78 5.42
CA ILE A 244 2.48 -5.78 4.42
C ILE A 244 3.98 -5.67 4.08
N LEU A 245 4.52 -4.44 4.04
CA LEU A 245 5.87 -4.14 3.56
C LEU A 245 6.77 -3.63 4.70
N TYR A 246 7.15 -4.50 5.63
CA TYR A 246 8.03 -4.14 6.76
C TYR A 246 9.53 -4.05 6.37
N SER A 247 9.86 -4.01 5.08
CA SER A 247 11.22 -3.78 4.61
C SER A 247 11.53 -2.27 4.64
N THR A 248 11.68 -1.74 5.86
CA THR A 248 12.14 -0.37 6.09
C THR A 248 13.45 -0.10 5.36
N GLU A 249 14.30 -1.10 5.22
CA GLU A 249 15.60 -0.99 4.52
C GLU A 249 15.43 -0.75 3.02
N VAL A 250 14.45 -1.39 2.36
CA VAL A 250 14.21 -1.18 0.92
C VAL A 250 13.52 0.17 0.67
N CYS A 251 12.58 0.58 1.52
CA CYS A 251 11.96 1.91 1.40
C CYS A 251 12.94 3.05 1.75
N GLU A 252 13.80 2.88 2.76
CA GLU A 252 14.83 3.87 3.09
C GLU A 252 15.94 3.92 2.03
N CYS A 253 16.31 2.80 1.40
CA CYS A 253 17.24 2.84 0.27
C CYS A 253 16.63 3.56 -0.95
N TRP A 254 15.30 3.53 -1.10
CA TRP A 254 14.58 4.31 -2.12
C TRP A 254 14.70 5.81 -1.91
N ASN A 255 14.95 6.31 -0.68
CA ASN A 255 15.26 7.73 -0.45
C ASN A 255 16.51 8.16 -1.24
N LYS A 256 17.48 7.25 -1.46
CA LYS A 256 18.65 7.55 -2.31
C LYS A 256 18.26 7.77 -3.76
N ILE A 257 17.32 6.98 -4.28
CA ILE A 257 16.80 7.14 -5.65
C ILE A 257 15.99 8.43 -5.76
N PHE A 258 15.09 8.69 -4.80
CA PHE A 258 14.28 9.91 -4.76
C PHE A 258 15.13 11.17 -4.69
N ARG A 259 16.16 11.18 -3.84
CA ARG A 259 17.16 12.25 -3.76
C ARG A 259 17.97 12.35 -5.06
N GLY A 260 18.35 11.22 -5.67
CA GLY A 260 19.06 11.21 -6.95
C GLY A 260 18.27 11.90 -8.07
N CYS A 261 16.97 11.58 -8.20
CA CYS A 261 16.08 12.25 -9.15
C CYS A 261 16.00 13.75 -8.89
N SER A 262 15.97 14.18 -7.62
CA SER A 262 15.98 15.60 -7.26
C SER A 262 17.31 16.28 -7.56
N ILE A 263 18.45 15.69 -7.16
CA ILE A 263 19.80 16.26 -7.31
C ILE A 263 20.13 16.51 -8.79
N LEU A 264 19.73 15.58 -9.66
CA LEU A 264 20.02 15.61 -11.09
C LEU A 264 18.97 16.38 -11.90
N SER A 265 17.98 17.02 -11.26
CA SER A 265 17.00 17.86 -11.92
C SER A 265 17.48 19.31 -12.04
N ASN A 266 16.73 20.15 -12.76
CA ASN A 266 17.00 21.60 -12.83
C ASN A 266 16.56 22.36 -11.56
N HIS A 267 16.00 21.64 -10.56
CA HIS A 267 15.51 22.14 -9.27
C HIS A 267 14.36 23.15 -9.36
N LEU A 268 13.77 23.36 -10.54
CA LEU A 268 12.69 24.33 -10.70
C LEU A 268 11.32 23.75 -10.29
N ALA A 269 11.12 22.43 -10.39
CA ALA A 269 9.92 21.75 -9.92
C ALA A 269 10.26 20.32 -9.46
N PRO A 270 10.92 20.16 -8.30
CA PRO A 270 11.48 18.87 -7.90
C PRO A 270 10.45 17.73 -7.85
N SER A 271 9.23 17.99 -7.37
CA SER A 271 8.15 17.00 -7.32
C SER A 271 7.75 16.49 -8.71
N HIS A 272 7.59 17.40 -9.67
CA HIS A 272 7.28 17.09 -11.06
C HIS A 272 8.41 16.31 -11.73
N ASP A 273 9.65 16.77 -11.56
CA ASP A 273 10.82 16.15 -12.20
C ASP A 273 11.07 14.74 -11.65
N ILE A 274 10.90 14.55 -10.35
CA ILE A 274 10.96 13.23 -9.71
C ILE A 274 9.84 12.34 -10.26
N ALA A 275 8.61 12.85 -10.35
CA ALA A 275 7.48 12.09 -10.87
C ALA A 275 7.69 11.64 -12.32
N ILE A 276 8.17 12.52 -13.21
CA ILE A 276 8.52 12.17 -14.59
C ILE A 276 9.63 11.12 -14.61
N THR A 277 10.73 11.36 -13.89
CA THR A 277 11.88 10.45 -13.89
C THR A 277 11.50 9.05 -13.40
N LEU A 278 10.69 8.95 -12.34
CA LEU A 278 10.18 7.67 -11.85
C LEU A 278 9.19 7.04 -12.83
N GLY A 279 8.34 7.85 -13.48
CA GLY A 279 7.45 7.43 -14.55
C GLY A 279 8.21 6.81 -15.72
N ASP A 280 9.30 7.45 -16.16
CA ASP A 280 10.16 6.97 -17.24
C ASP A 280 10.85 5.66 -16.87
N MET A 281 11.37 5.55 -15.63
CA MET A 281 11.93 4.30 -15.12
C MET A 281 10.91 3.15 -15.14
N LYS A 282 9.65 3.44 -14.79
CA LYS A 282 8.55 2.46 -14.83
C LYS A 282 8.15 2.11 -16.26
N CYS A 283 8.07 3.10 -17.16
CA CYS A 283 7.79 2.89 -18.58
C CYS A 283 8.86 2.01 -19.22
N PHE A 284 10.13 2.32 -18.98
CA PHE A 284 11.25 1.50 -19.44
C PHE A 284 11.13 0.07 -18.91
N LYS A 285 10.91 -0.12 -17.60
CA LYS A 285 10.73 -1.45 -17.00
C LYS A 285 9.61 -2.23 -17.69
N HIS A 286 8.45 -1.59 -17.93
CA HIS A 286 7.31 -2.19 -18.61
C HIS A 286 7.63 -2.59 -20.06
N GLN A 287 8.32 -1.73 -20.80
CA GLN A 287 8.70 -1.99 -22.20
C GLN A 287 9.67 -3.16 -22.32
N VAL A 288 10.74 -3.17 -21.52
CA VAL A 288 11.74 -4.25 -21.56
C VAL A 288 11.19 -5.57 -21.02
N SER A 289 10.23 -5.53 -20.09
CA SER A 289 9.53 -6.72 -19.59
C SER A 289 8.40 -7.22 -20.49
N ARG A 290 8.39 -6.85 -21.78
CA ARG A 290 7.39 -7.28 -22.79
C ARG A 290 5.96 -6.81 -22.51
N GLY A 291 5.79 -5.73 -21.76
CA GLY A 291 4.48 -5.13 -21.49
C GLY A 291 3.85 -4.51 -22.73
N TYR A 292 2.52 -4.54 -22.80
CA TYR A 292 1.73 -3.92 -23.87
C TYR A 292 1.27 -2.52 -23.49
N TRP A 293 1.18 -1.62 -24.46
CA TRP A 293 0.55 -0.29 -24.32
C TRP A 293 -0.21 0.08 -25.60
N LYS A 294 -1.08 1.09 -25.54
CA LYS A 294 -1.82 1.55 -26.71
C LYS A 294 -1.03 2.61 -27.47
N ASP A 295 -1.01 2.52 -28.80
CA ASP A 295 -0.52 3.58 -29.67
C ASP A 295 -1.55 4.73 -29.78
N ASN A 296 -1.20 5.77 -30.56
CA ASN A 296 -2.08 6.92 -30.80
C ASN A 296 -3.41 6.56 -31.48
N ASN A 297 -3.49 5.37 -32.09
CA ASN A 297 -4.70 4.85 -32.74
C ASN A 297 -5.48 3.89 -31.81
N GLY A 298 -5.06 3.74 -30.55
CA GLY A 298 -5.67 2.84 -29.57
C GLY A 298 -5.32 1.36 -29.74
N LYS A 299 -4.41 1.03 -30.67
CA LYS A 299 -3.98 -0.35 -30.94
C LYS A 299 -2.95 -0.79 -29.90
N TRP A 300 -3.13 -1.99 -29.36
CA TRP A 300 -2.15 -2.58 -28.47
C TRP A 300 -0.87 -2.93 -29.22
N ILE A 301 0.24 -2.35 -28.76
CA ILE A 301 1.59 -2.55 -29.28
C ILE A 301 2.53 -2.95 -28.14
N ARG A 302 3.71 -3.44 -28.51
CA ARG A 302 4.79 -3.83 -27.62
C ARG A 302 6.12 -3.37 -28.21
N ALA A 303 7.14 -3.29 -27.37
CA ALA A 303 8.51 -3.09 -27.82
C ALA A 303 8.94 -4.20 -28.80
N GLY A 304 9.79 -3.84 -29.77
CA GLY A 304 10.35 -4.78 -30.73
C GLY A 304 11.21 -5.85 -30.07
N SER A 305 11.45 -6.96 -30.77
CA SER A 305 12.22 -8.11 -30.26
C SER A 305 13.56 -7.70 -29.69
N ALA A 306 14.31 -6.83 -30.38
CA ALA A 306 15.61 -6.35 -29.90
C ALA A 306 15.58 -5.73 -28.49
N ILE A 307 14.55 -4.93 -28.17
CA ILE A 307 14.41 -4.31 -26.84
C ILE A 307 13.98 -5.35 -25.80
N CYS A 308 13.09 -6.28 -26.16
CA CYS A 308 12.67 -7.35 -25.27
C CYS A 308 13.80 -8.34 -24.98
N ASP A 309 14.62 -8.65 -25.98
CA ASP A 309 15.73 -9.58 -25.89
C ASP A 309 16.93 -8.94 -25.17
N PHE A 310 17.02 -7.61 -25.16
CA PHE A 310 17.99 -6.88 -24.34
C PHE A 310 17.84 -7.20 -22.84
N LEU A 311 16.61 -7.33 -22.33
CA LEU A 311 16.40 -7.77 -20.95
C LEU A 311 16.94 -9.19 -20.71
N LEU A 312 16.77 -10.11 -21.65
CA LEU A 312 17.21 -11.50 -21.51
C LEU A 312 18.72 -11.67 -21.64
N THR A 313 19.37 -10.83 -22.45
CA THR A 313 20.81 -10.90 -22.73
C THR A 313 21.65 -10.09 -21.75
N ASN A 314 21.09 -9.04 -21.14
CA ASN A 314 21.84 -8.15 -20.25
C ASN A 314 21.62 -8.50 -18.76
N THR A 315 22.59 -9.20 -18.19
CA THR A 315 22.56 -9.65 -16.78
C THR A 315 22.56 -8.48 -15.79
N GLU A 316 23.28 -7.40 -16.08
CA GLU A 316 23.30 -6.19 -15.25
C GLU A 316 21.92 -5.53 -15.19
N LEU A 317 21.21 -5.47 -16.32
CA LEU A 317 19.86 -4.94 -16.38
C LEU A 317 18.89 -5.81 -15.58
N GLN A 318 19.00 -7.14 -15.69
CA GLN A 318 18.19 -8.07 -14.91
C GLN A 318 18.37 -7.83 -13.40
N TRP A 319 19.63 -7.73 -12.96
CA TRP A 319 19.96 -7.49 -11.56
C TRP A 319 19.39 -6.16 -11.06
N ARG A 320 19.56 -5.08 -11.83
CA ARG A 320 19.04 -3.74 -11.48
C ARG A 320 17.51 -3.68 -11.43
N LEU A 321 16.82 -4.46 -12.24
CA LEU A 321 15.35 -4.52 -12.25
C LEU A 321 14.78 -5.51 -11.22
N GLY A 322 15.64 -6.27 -10.54
CA GLY A 322 15.24 -7.38 -9.68
C GLY A 322 14.53 -8.49 -10.46
N TRP A 323 14.87 -8.65 -11.75
CA TRP A 323 14.29 -9.67 -12.59
C TRP A 323 14.89 -11.03 -12.22
N VAL A 324 14.01 -11.99 -11.94
CA VAL A 324 14.39 -13.36 -11.62
C VAL A 324 13.88 -14.24 -12.75
N ASP A 325 14.76 -15.05 -13.30
CA ASP A 325 14.41 -16.05 -14.30
C ASP A 325 13.59 -17.17 -13.66
N ASN A 326 12.27 -17.11 -13.84
CA ASN A 326 11.35 -18.12 -13.33
C ASN A 326 11.38 -19.43 -14.14
N GLU A 327 12.02 -19.48 -15.32
CA GLU A 327 12.14 -20.73 -16.10
C GLU A 327 12.99 -21.77 -15.36
N ARG A 328 13.84 -21.33 -14.42
CA ARG A 328 14.58 -22.21 -13.51
C ARG A 328 13.70 -22.82 -12.41
N ILE A 329 12.50 -22.27 -12.18
CA ILE A 329 11.58 -22.68 -11.13
C ILE A 329 10.51 -23.55 -11.77
N LYS A 330 10.76 -24.86 -11.82
CA LYS A 330 9.79 -25.83 -12.36
C LYS A 330 8.67 -26.07 -11.33
N PRO A 331 7.39 -25.88 -11.67
CA PRO A 331 6.27 -26.29 -10.84
C PRO A 331 6.42 -27.73 -10.34
N GLY A 332 5.86 -28.03 -9.17
CA GLY A 332 5.98 -29.35 -8.55
C GLY A 332 7.37 -29.69 -7.99
N THR A 333 8.40 -28.88 -8.25
CA THR A 333 9.72 -29.09 -7.63
C THR A 333 9.62 -28.92 -6.13
N VAL A 334 10.10 -29.93 -5.38
CA VAL A 334 10.17 -29.88 -3.92
C VAL A 334 11.61 -29.66 -3.48
N LYS A 335 11.83 -28.62 -2.68
CA LYS A 335 13.15 -28.30 -2.16
C LYS A 335 13.34 -28.93 -0.78
N PRO A 336 14.29 -29.85 -0.60
CA PRO A 336 14.57 -30.43 0.71
C PRO A 336 15.22 -29.41 1.66
N MET A 337 15.15 -29.69 2.97
CA MET A 337 15.91 -28.95 3.97
C MET A 337 17.43 -29.11 3.75
N SER A 338 18.24 -28.25 4.36
CA SER A 338 19.71 -28.40 4.37
C SER A 338 20.09 -29.73 5.05
N LEU A 339 21.16 -30.40 4.60
CA LEU A 339 21.58 -31.72 5.11
C LEU A 339 21.59 -31.81 6.65
N GLY A 340 22.20 -30.85 7.35
CA GLY A 340 22.26 -30.84 8.82
C GLY A 340 20.92 -30.58 9.54
N LYS A 341 19.83 -30.34 8.81
CA LYS A 341 18.46 -30.21 9.33
C LYS A 341 17.53 -31.30 8.81
N ARG A 342 18.01 -32.21 7.97
CA ARG A 342 17.23 -33.37 7.55
C ARG A 342 17.28 -34.37 8.69
N ASN A 343 16.10 -34.75 9.18
CA ASN A 343 15.96 -35.86 10.11
C ASN A 343 15.19 -36.97 9.38
N PRO A 344 15.89 -37.81 8.60
CA PRO A 344 15.25 -38.93 7.92
C PRO A 344 14.67 -39.90 8.95
N VAL A 345 13.41 -40.25 8.77
CA VAL A 345 12.68 -41.18 9.64
C VAL A 345 11.86 -42.15 8.81
N ILE A 346 11.48 -43.27 9.40
CA ILE A 346 10.47 -44.16 8.83
C ILE A 346 9.09 -43.46 8.81
N TRP A 347 8.18 -43.90 7.93
CA TRP A 347 6.89 -43.24 7.73
C TRP A 347 6.07 -43.11 9.02
N GLU A 348 6.05 -44.14 9.85
CA GLU A 348 5.30 -44.19 11.11
C GLU A 348 5.86 -43.24 12.18
N ALA A 349 7.15 -42.90 12.09
CA ALA A 349 7.81 -41.95 12.98
C ALA A 349 7.68 -40.50 12.49
N LEU A 350 7.05 -40.27 11.33
CA LEU A 350 6.80 -38.95 10.80
C LEU A 350 5.68 -38.28 11.60
N GLN A 351 5.97 -37.11 12.19
CA GLN A 351 5.00 -36.33 12.96
C GLN A 351 4.00 -35.63 12.03
N LEU A 352 3.03 -36.37 11.50
CA LEU A 352 1.92 -35.83 10.73
C LEU A 352 0.79 -35.32 11.65
N PRO A 353 -0.09 -34.40 11.18
CA PRO A 353 -1.22 -33.91 11.96
C PRO A 353 -2.15 -35.03 12.44
N SER A 354 -2.75 -34.87 13.61
CA SER A 354 -3.63 -35.87 14.24
C SER A 354 -4.97 -36.10 13.53
N SER A 355 -5.35 -35.22 12.61
CA SER A 355 -6.48 -35.40 11.68
C SER A 355 -6.19 -36.41 10.56
N TYR A 356 -4.99 -36.98 10.53
CA TYR A 356 -4.58 -38.02 9.60
C TYR A 356 -5.26 -39.37 9.89
N THR A 357 -5.87 -39.95 8.87
CA THR A 357 -6.26 -41.35 8.84
C THR A 357 -5.24 -42.18 8.07
N HIS A 358 -4.72 -43.24 8.68
CA HIS A 358 -3.75 -44.18 8.08
C HIS A 358 -4.20 -44.83 6.75
N MET A 359 -5.47 -44.66 6.36
CA MET A 359 -6.03 -45.22 5.12
C MET A 359 -5.63 -44.44 3.86
N ASP A 360 -5.06 -43.24 4.01
CA ASP A 360 -4.74 -42.33 2.90
C ASP A 360 -3.24 -42.32 2.53
N ALA A 361 -2.45 -43.21 3.12
CA ALA A 361 -1.03 -43.33 2.82
C ALA A 361 -0.79 -43.87 1.40
N PRO A 362 0.11 -43.27 0.59
CA PRO A 362 0.51 -43.83 -0.69
C PRO A 362 0.99 -45.28 -0.54
N ALA A 363 0.65 -46.18 -1.46
CA ALA A 363 1.03 -47.60 -1.39
C ALA A 363 2.55 -47.84 -1.22
N GLU A 364 3.37 -46.88 -1.66
CA GLU A 364 4.84 -46.85 -1.55
C GLU A 364 5.37 -46.64 -0.12
N THR A 365 4.51 -46.35 0.86
CA THR A 365 4.88 -46.10 2.27
C THR A 365 5.19 -47.36 3.08
N SER A 366 4.90 -48.54 2.53
CA SER A 366 5.07 -49.85 3.19
C SER A 366 6.46 -50.49 3.01
N ASP A 367 7.34 -49.84 2.24
CA ASP A 367 8.68 -50.35 1.94
C ASP A 367 9.73 -49.75 2.90
N HIS A 368 10.31 -50.60 3.76
CA HIS A 368 11.24 -50.22 4.84
C HIS A 368 12.57 -49.62 4.35
N ASP A 369 12.85 -49.66 3.04
CA ASP A 369 14.05 -49.05 2.44
C ASP A 369 13.93 -47.52 2.21
N HIS A 370 12.77 -46.93 2.50
CA HIS A 370 12.50 -45.51 2.31
C HIS A 370 12.63 -44.70 3.61
N GLU A 371 13.43 -43.66 3.53
CA GLU A 371 13.58 -42.65 4.56
C GLU A 371 12.84 -41.37 4.15
N TRP A 372 12.04 -40.84 5.08
CA TRP A 372 11.19 -39.68 4.89
C TRP A 372 11.70 -38.49 5.67
N PHE A 373 11.67 -37.30 5.08
CA PHE A 373 12.13 -36.08 5.74
C PHE A 373 11.30 -34.86 5.34
N GLN A 374 11.25 -33.88 6.24
CA GLN A 374 10.58 -32.61 6.00
C GLN A 374 11.33 -31.77 4.94
N CYS A 375 10.57 -31.19 4.01
CA CYS A 375 11.05 -30.32 2.96
C CYS A 375 10.80 -28.85 3.30
N LYS A 376 11.54 -27.96 2.63
CA LYS A 376 11.49 -26.52 2.89
C LYS A 376 10.31 -25.85 2.19
N HIS A 377 10.07 -26.19 0.93
CA HIS A 377 8.94 -25.68 0.13
C HIS A 377 8.69 -26.56 -1.09
N VAL A 378 7.50 -26.42 -1.65
CA VAL A 378 7.10 -26.92 -2.97
C VAL A 378 6.83 -25.73 -3.89
N ILE A 379 7.12 -25.85 -5.18
CA ILE A 379 6.77 -24.81 -6.16
C ILE A 379 5.35 -25.05 -6.68
N SER A 380 4.49 -24.03 -6.58
CA SER A 380 3.13 -24.06 -7.13
C SER A 380 3.10 -23.99 -8.66
N HIS A 381 1.94 -24.24 -9.26
CA HIS A 381 1.71 -24.02 -10.70
C HIS A 381 1.91 -22.55 -11.10
N SER A 382 1.73 -21.61 -10.17
CA SER A 382 1.98 -20.18 -10.37
C SER A 382 3.46 -19.79 -10.22
N HIS A 383 4.38 -20.75 -10.14
CA HIS A 383 5.82 -20.55 -9.95
C HIS A 383 6.21 -19.88 -8.63
N GLU A 384 5.39 -20.02 -7.59
CA GLU A 384 5.65 -19.46 -6.27
C GLU A 384 6.10 -20.57 -5.29
N PRO A 385 7.07 -20.30 -4.41
CA PRO A 385 7.45 -21.23 -3.37
C PRO A 385 6.40 -21.25 -2.24
N CYS A 386 5.69 -22.36 -2.10
CA CYS A 386 4.76 -22.63 -1.00
C CYS A 386 5.47 -23.36 0.14
N ILE A 387 5.46 -22.76 1.33
CA ILE A 387 5.98 -23.32 2.57
C ILE A 387 4.85 -23.92 3.42
N THR A 388 5.18 -24.70 4.45
CA THR A 388 4.21 -25.07 5.50
C THR A 388 3.48 -23.83 6.05
N GLY A 389 2.17 -23.93 6.18
CA GLY A 389 1.26 -22.84 6.55
C GLY A 389 0.72 -22.02 5.37
N SER A 390 1.20 -22.24 4.14
CA SER A 390 0.70 -21.50 2.97
C SER A 390 -0.71 -21.95 2.60
N TRP A 391 -1.58 -21.00 2.29
CA TRP A 391 -2.87 -21.25 1.68
C TRP A 391 -2.71 -21.55 0.19
N VAL A 392 -3.32 -22.64 -0.28
CA VAL A 392 -3.19 -23.12 -1.65
C VAL A 392 -4.53 -23.61 -2.18
N PHE A 393 -4.75 -23.38 -3.47
CA PHE A 393 -5.72 -24.14 -4.23
C PHE A 393 -5.01 -25.33 -4.86
N PHE A 394 -5.58 -26.52 -4.74
CA PHE A 394 -5.00 -27.74 -5.27
C PHE A 394 -6.08 -28.61 -5.92
N LYS A 395 -5.67 -29.47 -6.84
CA LYS A 395 -6.54 -30.49 -7.40
C LYS A 395 -6.41 -31.74 -6.57
N ASP A 396 -7.55 -32.21 -6.06
CA ASP A 396 -7.64 -33.46 -5.35
C ASP A 396 -7.24 -34.63 -6.26
N SER A 397 -6.41 -35.54 -5.75
CA SER A 397 -5.86 -36.65 -6.54
C SER A 397 -6.95 -37.63 -6.98
N ASP A 398 -7.98 -37.81 -6.15
CA ASP A 398 -9.05 -38.77 -6.39
C ASP A 398 -10.20 -38.19 -7.22
N THR A 399 -10.63 -36.97 -6.89
CA THR A 399 -11.81 -36.34 -7.51
C THR A 399 -11.47 -35.37 -8.65
N ASN A 400 -10.21 -34.94 -8.77
CA ASN A 400 -9.73 -33.91 -9.72
C ASN A 400 -10.46 -32.55 -9.57
N ILE A 401 -11.21 -32.35 -8.49
CA ILE A 401 -11.88 -31.10 -8.16
C ILE A 401 -10.87 -30.15 -7.52
N THR A 402 -11.00 -28.85 -7.82
CA THR A 402 -10.18 -27.83 -7.17
C THR A 402 -10.71 -27.58 -5.76
N LYS A 403 -9.89 -27.87 -4.76
CA LYS A 403 -10.16 -27.60 -3.34
C LYS A 403 -9.26 -26.46 -2.86
N CYS A 404 -9.67 -25.83 -1.76
CA CYS A 404 -8.85 -24.87 -1.02
C CYS A 404 -8.31 -25.55 0.23
N GLY A 405 -7.08 -25.23 0.62
CA GLY A 405 -6.54 -25.73 1.86
C GLY A 405 -5.28 -25.04 2.31
N ARG A 406 -4.77 -25.47 3.46
CA ARG A 406 -3.53 -24.96 4.06
C ARG A 406 -2.50 -26.06 4.16
N ILE A 407 -1.29 -25.83 3.64
CA ILE A 407 -0.22 -26.85 3.70
C ILE A 407 0.16 -27.10 5.16
N SER A 408 -0.02 -28.32 5.65
CA SER A 408 0.38 -28.72 7.00
C SER A 408 1.79 -29.32 7.03
N SER A 409 2.19 -30.03 5.98
CA SER A 409 3.50 -30.66 5.89
C SER A 409 3.93 -30.90 4.45
N ILE A 410 5.25 -30.86 4.20
CA ILE A 410 5.84 -31.16 2.89
C ILE A 410 6.91 -32.22 3.13
N VAL A 411 6.70 -33.41 2.57
CA VAL A 411 7.50 -34.59 2.89
C VAL A 411 8.20 -35.07 1.63
N GLY A 412 9.51 -35.26 1.72
CA GLY A 412 10.32 -35.86 0.67
C GLY A 412 10.73 -37.27 1.03
N CYS A 413 10.90 -38.12 0.01
CA CYS A 413 11.33 -39.50 0.13
C CYS A 413 12.74 -39.70 -0.46
N SER A 414 13.56 -40.51 0.20
CA SER A 414 14.85 -41.01 -0.28
C SER A 414 14.97 -42.52 -0.05
N LYS A 415 15.62 -43.25 -0.96
CA LYS A 415 16.14 -44.59 -0.66
C LYS A 415 17.51 -44.46 0.02
N SER A 416 17.75 -45.11 1.15
CA SER A 416 19.06 -45.08 1.85
C SER A 416 20.17 -45.64 0.93
N SER A 417 21.44 -45.23 0.86
CA SER A 417 22.34 -44.43 1.69
C SER A 417 23.31 -43.66 0.77
N ALA A 418 23.02 -42.39 0.50
CA ALA A 418 24.02 -41.44 -0.01
C ALA A 418 23.58 -40.04 0.38
N ALA A 419 24.48 -39.28 1.00
CA ALA A 419 24.30 -37.88 1.42
C ALA A 419 24.00 -36.88 0.27
N SER A 420 23.68 -37.38 -0.92
CA SER A 420 23.38 -36.67 -2.17
C SER A 420 21.99 -37.01 -2.74
N ALA A 421 21.09 -37.63 -1.97
CA ALA A 421 19.81 -38.10 -2.50
C ALA A 421 18.94 -36.96 -3.08
N ILE A 422 18.71 -37.05 -4.39
CA ILE A 422 17.67 -36.33 -5.12
C ILE A 422 16.32 -36.79 -4.55
N VAL A 423 15.41 -35.85 -4.27
CA VAL A 423 14.04 -36.18 -3.83
C VAL A 423 13.39 -37.06 -4.91
N ARG A 424 13.11 -38.32 -4.58
CA ARG A 424 12.65 -39.30 -5.56
C ARG A 424 11.12 -39.26 -5.74
N ALA A 425 10.43 -39.06 -4.63
CA ALA A 425 9.01 -38.78 -4.54
C ALA A 425 8.79 -37.75 -3.43
N ALA A 426 7.72 -36.97 -3.52
CA ALA A 426 7.33 -36.02 -2.50
C ALA A 426 5.82 -35.94 -2.37
N PHE A 427 5.35 -35.63 -1.17
CA PHE A 427 3.95 -35.47 -0.84
C PHE A 427 3.75 -34.17 -0.09
N VAL A 428 2.64 -33.50 -0.38
CA VAL A 428 2.20 -32.33 0.36
C VAL A 428 0.92 -32.73 1.07
N VAL A 429 0.92 -32.58 2.39
CA VAL A 429 -0.26 -32.77 3.22
C VAL A 429 -0.94 -31.41 3.36
N VAL A 430 -2.22 -31.35 3.01
CA VAL A 430 -3.01 -30.13 3.01
C VAL A 430 -4.22 -30.32 3.92
N GLU A 431 -4.40 -29.42 4.88
CA GLU A 431 -5.63 -29.27 5.67
C GLU A 431 -6.72 -28.71 4.74
N ASP A 432 -7.84 -29.42 4.61
CA ASP A 432 -8.89 -29.10 3.65
C ASP A 432 -9.87 -28.06 4.22
N PHE A 433 -10.20 -27.05 3.42
CA PHE A 433 -11.17 -26.02 3.78
C PHE A 433 -12.30 -25.94 2.76
N VAL A 434 -13.53 -25.80 3.26
CA VAL A 434 -14.72 -25.58 2.43
C VAL A 434 -14.97 -24.08 2.33
N VAL A 435 -15.00 -23.56 1.10
CA VAL A 435 -15.38 -22.18 0.82
C VAL A 435 -16.91 -22.11 0.77
N LEU A 436 -17.50 -21.35 1.67
CA LEU A 436 -18.95 -21.14 1.72
C LEU A 436 -19.40 -20.16 0.63
N LYS A 437 -20.67 -20.29 0.24
CA LYS A 437 -21.33 -19.31 -0.65
C LYS A 437 -21.64 -18.00 0.08
N GLU A 438 -21.87 -18.10 1.38
CA GLU A 438 -22.06 -16.96 2.26
C GLU A 438 -20.74 -16.22 2.41
N LYS A 439 -20.84 -14.91 2.31
CA LYS A 439 -19.72 -14.02 2.58
C LYS A 439 -19.80 -13.59 4.03
N ASP A 440 -18.63 -13.31 4.60
CA ASP A 440 -18.55 -12.68 5.90
C ASP A 440 -19.24 -11.32 5.87
N ASP A 441 -20.16 -11.07 6.80
CA ASP A 441 -20.98 -9.85 6.86
C ASP A 441 -20.15 -8.57 6.97
N PHE A 442 -18.93 -8.67 7.51
CA PHE A 442 -18.06 -7.53 7.73
C PHE A 442 -17.06 -7.34 6.58
N PHE A 443 -16.46 -8.42 6.09
CA PHE A 443 -15.41 -8.37 5.08
C PHE A 443 -15.91 -8.48 3.63
N ASP A 444 -17.17 -8.88 3.40
CA ASP A 444 -17.73 -9.19 2.07
C ASP A 444 -16.84 -10.19 1.27
N MET A 445 -16.13 -11.05 2.01
CA MET A 445 -15.24 -12.09 1.49
C MET A 445 -15.81 -13.49 1.74
N PRO A 446 -15.52 -14.48 0.87
CA PRO A 446 -15.96 -15.85 1.11
C PRO A 446 -15.45 -16.41 2.44
N VAL A 447 -16.35 -17.00 3.23
CA VAL A 447 -15.98 -17.66 4.49
C VAL A 447 -15.37 -19.04 4.20
N MET A 448 -14.29 -19.38 4.89
CA MET A 448 -13.67 -20.71 4.83
C MET A 448 -13.87 -21.45 6.15
N LEU A 449 -14.41 -22.67 6.07
CA LEU A 449 -14.55 -23.57 7.23
C LEU A 449 -13.56 -24.73 7.13
N ASP A 450 -12.88 -25.01 8.24
CA ASP A 450 -12.02 -26.19 8.38
C ASP A 450 -12.90 -27.45 8.30
N SER A 451 -12.61 -28.30 7.32
CA SER A 451 -13.34 -29.55 7.12
C SER A 451 -12.88 -30.67 8.08
N LYS A 452 -11.80 -30.42 8.84
CA LYS A 452 -11.09 -31.40 9.70
C LYS A 452 -10.58 -32.63 8.94
N HIS A 453 -10.47 -32.51 7.61
CA HIS A 453 -9.94 -33.53 6.71
C HIS A 453 -8.58 -33.07 6.18
N CYS A 454 -7.73 -34.03 5.80
CA CYS A 454 -6.45 -33.75 5.15
C CYS A 454 -6.36 -34.47 3.81
N SER A 455 -5.98 -33.75 2.75
CA SER A 455 -5.73 -34.33 1.43
C SER A 455 -4.24 -34.52 1.16
N PHE A 456 -3.91 -35.57 0.41
CA PHE A 456 -2.55 -35.82 -0.11
C PHE A 456 -2.42 -35.32 -1.55
N VAL A 457 -1.47 -34.42 -1.76
CA VAL A 457 -1.16 -33.89 -3.08
C VAL A 457 0.23 -34.35 -3.48
N ILE A 458 0.29 -35.06 -4.60
CA ILE A 458 1.56 -35.41 -5.26
C ILE A 458 1.93 -34.25 -6.18
N PRO A 459 3.04 -33.53 -5.90
CA PRO A 459 3.50 -32.45 -6.77
C PRO A 459 3.89 -33.02 -8.14
N LYS A 460 3.25 -32.51 -9.21
CA LYS A 460 3.56 -32.89 -10.60
C LYS A 460 4.53 -31.86 -11.19
N VAL A 461 5.67 -32.35 -11.69
CA VAL A 461 6.70 -31.54 -12.38
C VAL A 461 6.37 -31.35 -13.86
#